data_AF-A0A838JHS4-F1
#
_entry.id   AF-A0A838JHS4-F1
#
_cell.length_a   1.000
_cell.length_b   1.000
_cell.length_c   1.000
_cell.angle_alpha   90.00
_cell.angle_beta   90.00
_cell.angle_gamma   90.00
#
_symmetry.space_group_name_H-M   'P 1'
#
loop_
_entity.id
_entity.type
_entity.pdbx_description
1 polymer ?
#
loop_
_entity_poly.entity_id
_entity_poly.type
_entity_poly.pdbx_seq_one_letter_code
_entity_poly.pdbx_strand_id
1 'polypeptide(L)'
;MTRKQQRDVALGAARSLLRQLGINPGEASAEDAHVVLDDYARCAPEMVASQWYMAATDNDLDAFYRDWRRWQREYASLHSY
;
A
#
# COMPACT_ATOMS: atom_id res chain seq x y z
N MET A 1 17.02 6.21 -4.47
CA MET A 1 15.59 5.93 -4.69
C MET A 1 14.80 7.15 -4.23
N THR A 2 13.85 7.64 -5.02
CA THR A 2 13.05 8.83 -4.66
C THR A 2 11.93 8.45 -3.71
N ARG A 3 11.39 9.42 -2.95
CA ARG A 3 10.20 9.22 -2.09
C ARG A 3 9.01 8.64 -2.86
N LYS A 4 8.80 9.08 -4.10
CA LYS A 4 7.76 8.54 -4.98
C LYS A 4 7.99 7.06 -5.29
N GLN A 5 9.22 6.69 -5.68
CA GLN A 5 9.55 5.29 -5.95
C GLN A 5 9.36 4.41 -4.70
N GLN A 6 9.68 4.94 -3.53
CA GLN A 6 9.50 4.23 -2.26
C GLN A 6 8.02 4.00 -1.95
N ARG A 7 7.17 5.01 -2.18
CA ARG A 7 5.71 4.87 -2.09
C ARG A 7 5.16 3.85 -3.08
N ASP A 8 5.66 3.83 -4.32
CA ASP A 8 5.24 2.85 -5.33
C ASP A 8 5.57 1.40 -4.88
N VAL A 9 6.73 1.21 -4.25
CA VAL A 9 7.11 -0.06 -3.63
C VAL A 9 6.20 -0.40 -2.43
N ALA A 10 5.88 0.58 -1.58
CA ALA A 10 4.96 0.38 -0.45
C ALA A 10 3.55 -0.02 -0.93
N LEU A 11 3.03 0.61 -2.00
CA LEU A 11 1.77 0.22 -2.65
C LEU A 11 1.83 -1.22 -3.19
N GLY A 12 2.96 -1.63 -3.78
CA GLY A 12 3.20 -3.02 -4.18
C GLY A 12 3.18 -3.99 -3.00
N ALA A 13 3.89 -3.64 -1.92
CA ALA A 13 3.99 -4.44 -0.72
C ALA A 13 2.62 -4.63 -0.06
N ALA A 14 1.85 -3.56 0.16
CA ALA A 14 0.50 -3.61 0.73
C ALA A 14 -0.41 -4.59 -0.03
N ARG A 15 -0.43 -4.50 -1.37
CA ARG A 15 -1.20 -5.41 -2.22
C ARG A 15 -0.74 -6.87 -2.08
N SER A 16 0.56 -7.10 -2.00
CA SER A 16 1.12 -8.45 -1.82
C SER A 16 0.76 -9.02 -0.44
N LEU A 17 0.87 -8.22 0.61
CA LEU A 17 0.56 -8.61 1.98
C LEU A 17 -0.91 -8.96 2.14
N LEU A 18 -1.82 -8.14 1.61
CA LEU A 18 -3.25 -8.45 1.63
C LEU A 18 -3.56 -9.79 0.95
N ARG A 19 -2.93 -10.10 -0.19
CA ARG A 19 -3.08 -11.40 -0.85
C ARG A 19 -2.57 -12.56 0.00
N GLN A 20 -1.46 -12.38 0.72
CA GLN A 20 -0.94 -13.39 1.64
C GLN A 20 -1.91 -13.66 2.80
N LEU A 21 -2.69 -12.65 3.20
CA LEU A 21 -3.77 -12.77 4.19
C LEU A 21 -5.08 -13.33 3.60
N GLY A 22 -5.10 -13.69 2.31
CA GLY A 22 -6.31 -14.17 1.62
C GLY A 22 -7.34 -13.07 1.33
N ILE A 23 -6.98 -11.80 1.49
CA ILE A 23 -7.84 -10.66 1.22
C ILE A 23 -7.63 -10.20 -0.22
N ASN A 24 -8.72 -10.02 -0.97
CA ASN A 24 -8.64 -9.40 -2.29
C ASN A 24 -8.25 -7.92 -2.15
N PRO A 25 -7.07 -7.48 -2.62
CA PRO A 25 -6.67 -6.08 -2.46
C PRO A 25 -7.62 -5.12 -3.19
N GLY A 26 -8.34 -5.58 -4.22
CA GLY A 26 -9.32 -4.76 -4.94
C GLY A 26 -10.52 -4.36 -4.07
N GLU A 27 -10.82 -5.16 -3.05
CA GLU A 27 -11.95 -4.97 -2.14
C GLU A 27 -11.51 -4.39 -0.78
N ALA A 28 -10.22 -4.45 -0.45
CA ALA A 28 -9.66 -3.92 0.79
C ALA A 28 -9.67 -2.38 0.82
N SER A 29 -10.02 -1.79 1.97
CA SER A 29 -9.99 -0.34 2.12
C SER A 29 -8.55 0.21 2.08
N ALA A 30 -8.41 1.51 1.89
CA ALA A 30 -7.09 2.15 1.91
C ALA A 30 -6.49 2.13 3.33
N GLU A 31 -7.38 2.11 4.33
CA GLU A 31 -7.09 1.93 5.74
C GLU A 31 -6.57 0.51 6.02
N ASP A 32 -7.17 -0.53 5.44
CA ASP A 32 -6.64 -1.91 5.55
C ASP A 32 -5.23 -2.02 4.95
N ALA A 33 -5.02 -1.40 3.79
CA ALA A 33 -3.72 -1.34 3.14
C ALA A 33 -2.65 -0.62 3.97
N HIS A 34 -3.06 0.39 4.75
CA HIS A 34 -2.20 1.07 5.70
C HIS A 34 -1.89 0.16 6.90
N VAL A 35 -2.90 -0.46 7.52
CA VAL A 35 -2.70 -1.35 8.68
C VAL A 35 -1.71 -2.48 8.35
N VAL A 36 -1.83 -3.12 7.19
CA VAL A 36 -0.89 -4.19 6.81
C VAL A 36 0.53 -3.65 6.59
N LEU A 37 0.70 -2.40 6.17
CA LEU A 37 2.02 -1.77 6.02
C LEU A 37 2.62 -1.40 7.37
N ASP A 38 1.81 -0.97 8.34
CA ASP A 38 2.25 -0.72 9.71
C ASP A 38 2.76 -2.00 10.36
N ASP A 39 1.99 -3.08 10.26
CA ASP A 39 2.41 -4.39 10.77
C ASP A 39 3.66 -4.90 10.05
N TYR A 40 3.75 -4.71 8.73
CA TYR A 40 4.93 -5.07 7.97
C TYR A 40 6.16 -4.27 8.39
N ALA A 41 6.01 -2.99 8.68
CA ALA A 41 7.10 -2.14 9.13
C ALA A 41 7.67 -2.57 10.49
N ARG A 42 6.84 -3.14 11.36
CA ARG A 42 7.27 -3.73 12.64
C ARG A 42 7.99 -5.06 12.47
N CYS A 43 7.55 -5.88 11.51
CA CYS A 43 8.09 -7.23 11.30
C CYS A 43 9.37 -7.26 10.44
N ALA A 44 9.47 -6.37 9.46
CA ALA A 44 10.57 -6.32 8.49
C ALA A 44 11.06 -4.86 8.28
N PRO A 45 11.66 -4.23 9.31
CA PRO A 45 12.03 -2.81 9.27
C PRO A 45 13.09 -2.46 8.22
N GLU A 46 13.87 -3.43 7.75
CA GLU A 46 14.90 -3.27 6.73
C GLU A 46 14.32 -3.09 5.31
N MET A 47 13.06 -3.44 5.11
CA MET A 47 12.43 -3.40 3.80
C MET A 47 12.13 -1.97 3.38
N VAL A 48 12.26 -1.69 2.08
CA VAL A 48 12.07 -0.33 1.53
C VAL A 48 10.67 0.23 1.80
N ALA A 49 9.63 -0.62 1.73
CA ALA A 49 8.26 -0.25 2.07
C ALA A 49 8.13 0.16 3.55
N SER A 50 8.80 -0.57 4.44
CA SER A 50 8.84 -0.31 5.88
C SER A 50 9.56 1.00 6.19
N GLN A 51 10.74 1.20 5.60
CA GLN A 51 11.51 2.44 5.76
C GLN A 51 10.75 3.66 5.26
N TRP A 52 10.03 3.51 4.13
CA TRP A 52 9.17 4.56 3.63
C TRP A 52 8.06 4.90 4.63
N TYR A 53 7.35 3.87 5.12
CA TYR A 53 6.24 4.01 6.05
C TYR A 53 6.67 4.67 7.36
N MET A 54 7.75 4.20 7.97
CA MET A 54 8.30 4.76 9.21
C MET A 54 8.74 6.22 9.08
N ALA A 55 9.11 6.64 7.88
CA ALA A 55 9.50 8.02 7.58
C ALA A 55 8.38 8.83 6.89
N ALA A 56 7.19 8.28 6.71
CA ALA A 56 6.12 8.94 5.96
C ALA A 56 5.58 10.14 6.74
N THR A 57 5.39 11.26 6.04
CA THR A 57 4.63 12.39 6.57
C THR A 57 3.14 12.21 6.30
N ASP A 58 2.28 13.00 6.93
CA ASP A 58 0.83 13.00 6.63
C ASP A 58 0.56 13.19 5.13
N ASN A 59 1.31 14.07 4.47
CA ASN A 59 1.22 14.29 3.02
C ASN A 59 1.61 13.04 2.21
N ASP A 60 2.58 12.25 2.67
CA ASP A 60 2.98 11.00 2.01
C ASP A 60 1.89 9.93 2.17
N LEU A 61 1.27 9.85 3.35
CA LEU A 61 0.15 8.96 3.63
C LEU A 61 -1.10 9.35 2.83
N ASP A 62 -1.42 10.64 2.74
CA ASP A 62 -2.50 11.15 1.89
C ASP A 62 -2.28 10.81 0.42
N ALA A 63 -1.04 10.93 -0.06
CA ALA A 63 -0.68 10.55 -1.42
C ALA A 63 -0.80 9.03 -1.63
N PHE A 64 -0.42 8.23 -0.64
CA PHE A 64 -0.60 6.77 -0.65
C PHE A 64 -2.08 6.38 -0.74
N TYR A 65 -2.94 6.96 0.09
CA TYR A 65 -4.39 6.70 0.05
C TYR A 65 -5.01 7.09 -1.30
N ARG A 66 -4.57 8.21 -1.88
CA ARG A 66 -5.03 8.65 -3.19
C ARG A 66 -4.64 7.66 -4.30
N ASP A 67 -3.39 7.21 -4.27
CA ASP A 67 -2.87 6.24 -5.24
C ASP A 67 -3.54 4.87 -5.06
N TRP A 68 -3.83 4.44 -3.83
CA TRP A 68 -4.60 3.24 -3.54
C TRP A 68 -5.99 3.28 -4.18
N ARG A 69 -6.78 4.33 -3.87
CA ARG A 69 -8.14 4.51 -4.42
C ARG A 69 -8.13 4.64 -5.94
N ARG A 70 -7.11 5.28 -6.51
CA ARG A 70 -6.94 5.34 -7.97
C ARG A 70 -6.75 3.94 -8.54
N TRP A 71 -5.81 3.17 -7.98
CA TRP A 71 -5.55 1.81 -8.40
C TRP A 71 -6.79 0.92 -8.26
N GLN A 72 -7.58 1.04 -7.19
CA GLN A 72 -8.82 0.27 -7.03
C GLN A 72 -9.84 0.56 -8.12
N ARG A 73 -10.02 1.82 -8.52
CA ARG A 73 -10.90 2.18 -9.65
C ARG A 73 -10.43 1.55 -10.96
N GLU A 74 -9.12 1.60 -11.22
CA GLU A 74 -8.52 0.97 -12.40
C GLU A 74 -8.71 -0.56 -12.35
N TYR A 75 -8.51 -1.18 -11.18
CA TYR A 75 -8.72 -2.60 -10.97
C TYR A 75 -10.18 -3.01 -11.21
N ALA A 76 -11.15 -2.30 -10.62
CA ALA A 76 -12.58 -2.55 -10.81
C ALA A 76 -12.99 -2.42 -12.29
N SER A 77 -12.44 -1.45 -13.02
CA SER A 77 -12.73 -1.26 -14.45
C SER A 77 -12.27 -2.44 -15.32
N LEU A 78 -11.22 -3.16 -14.89
CA LEU A 78 -10.66 -4.30 -15.62
C LEU A 78 -11.35 -5.63 -15.26
N HIS A 79 -12.07 -5.69 -14.14
CA HIS A 79 -12.69 -6.91 -13.61
C HIS A 79 -14.23 -6.84 -13.57
N SER A 80 -14.83 -5.75 -14.06
CA SER A 80 -16.27 -5.67 -14.32
C SER A 80 -16.59 -6.39 -15.63
N TYR A 81 -16.92 -7.69 -15.56
CA TYR A 81 -17.47 -8.50 -16.66
C TYR A 81 -18.81 -9.11 -16.24
#